data_AF-A0A933A1V6-F1
#
_entry.id   AF-A0A933A1V6-F1
#
_cell.length_a   1.000
_cell.length_b   1.000
_cell.length_c   1.000
_cell.angle_alpha   90.00
_cell.angle_beta   90.00
_cell.angle_gamma   90.00
#
_symmetry.space_group_name_H-M   'P 1'
#
loop_
_entity.id
_entity.type
_entity.pdbx_description
1 polymer ?
#
loop_
_entity_poly.entity_id
_entity_poly.type
_entity_poly.pdbx_seq_one_letter_code
_entity_poly.pdbx_strand_id
1 'polypeptide(L)'
;MSHGIEESAEALSNRVADLERRLAKAEMRSRVTSLVWWLSLIALVVVGVGTPRAALSQQSLISASRAFTVVDSGGQTHITLGFGAEGASVLLLGRDSGGRPHAQVVARTDGAANVSLGTPHVTLRANADGSGVLLIGEPVRMTLTTRADGSVALLLGRDAAGTPLSAVLVRPDGTSSVALGEPVRVTLRSGADGSADLLLGRTSEGRPRLVVATESDGQPFIRLNDTAGRARAVLAVGPDGAPSLRLLDENGQAIFRAP
;
A
#
# COMPACT_ATOMS: atom_id res chain seq x y z
N MET A 1 -65.47 105.62 9.89
CA MET A 1 -64.38 104.75 9.38
C MET A 1 -63.59 104.04 10.49
N SER A 2 -64.06 103.94 11.74
CA SER A 2 -63.33 103.24 12.82
C SER A 2 -63.84 101.84 13.17
N HIS A 3 -65.07 101.45 12.76
CA HIS A 3 -65.66 100.19 13.21
C HIS A 3 -65.17 98.93 12.47
N GLY A 4 -64.65 99.05 11.24
CA GLY A 4 -64.20 97.91 10.43
C GLY A 4 -62.76 97.44 10.71
N ILE A 5 -61.95 98.24 11.41
CA ILE A 5 -60.54 97.91 11.71
C ILE A 5 -60.44 96.99 12.93
N GLU A 6 -61.36 97.14 13.89
CA GLU A 6 -61.42 96.33 15.11
C GLU A 6 -61.91 94.90 14.82
N GLU A 7 -62.94 94.76 13.98
CA GLU A 7 -63.45 93.46 13.50
C GLU A 7 -62.39 92.69 12.67
N SER A 8 -61.55 93.42 11.94
CA SER A 8 -60.43 92.86 11.18
C SER A 8 -59.30 92.34 12.09
N ALA A 9 -59.00 93.05 13.18
CA ALA A 9 -57.96 92.65 14.14
C ALA A 9 -58.36 91.41 14.96
N GLU A 10 -59.64 91.32 15.34
CA GLU A 10 -60.19 90.17 16.06
C GLU A 10 -60.26 88.92 15.16
N ALA A 11 -60.65 89.10 13.88
CA ALA A 11 -60.61 88.04 12.88
C ALA A 11 -59.18 87.53 12.58
N LEU A 12 -58.19 88.43 12.57
CA LEU A 12 -56.78 88.08 12.42
C LEU A 12 -56.25 87.32 13.64
N SER A 13 -56.58 87.76 14.86
CA SER A 13 -56.20 87.08 16.10
C SER A 13 -56.77 85.66 16.16
N ASN A 14 -58.05 85.49 15.82
CA ASN A 14 -58.70 84.18 15.77
C ASN A 14 -58.10 83.27 14.68
N ARG A 15 -57.70 83.83 13.53
CA ARG A 15 -57.01 83.07 12.46
C ARG A 15 -55.60 82.63 12.87
N VAL A 16 -54.84 83.49 13.55
CA VAL A 16 -53.50 83.13 14.05
C VAL A 16 -53.60 82.02 15.11
N ALA A 17 -54.54 82.14 16.05
CA ALA A 17 -54.78 81.10 17.05
C ALA A 17 -55.23 79.75 16.43
N ASP A 18 -56.03 79.77 15.35
CA ASP A 18 -56.40 78.54 14.63
C ASP A 18 -55.19 77.93 13.89
N LEU A 19 -54.34 78.75 13.29
CA LEU A 19 -53.13 78.30 12.60
C LEU A 19 -52.12 77.67 13.55
N GLU A 20 -51.91 78.25 14.74
CA GLU A 20 -51.03 77.68 15.77
C GLU A 20 -51.53 76.32 16.26
N ARG A 21 -52.85 76.17 16.45
CA ARG A 21 -53.47 74.89 16.82
C ARG A 21 -53.32 73.83 15.73
N ARG A 22 -53.38 74.22 14.44
CA ARG A 22 -53.19 73.31 13.30
C ARG A 22 -51.73 72.90 13.15
N LEU A 23 -50.79 73.82 13.36
CA LEU A 23 -49.36 73.55 13.29
C LEU A 23 -48.93 72.57 14.38
N ALA A 24 -49.35 72.79 15.62
CA ALA A 24 -49.06 71.88 16.73
C ALA A 24 -49.62 70.46 16.49
N LYS A 25 -50.82 70.35 15.89
CA LYS A 25 -51.39 69.05 15.49
C LYS A 25 -50.63 68.40 14.33
N ALA A 26 -50.06 69.16 13.41
CA ALA A 26 -49.28 68.64 12.29
C ALA A 26 -47.89 68.15 12.72
N GLU A 27 -47.20 68.89 13.58
CA GLU A 27 -45.88 68.50 14.09
C GLU A 27 -45.93 67.21 14.92
N MET A 28 -46.98 67.04 15.73
CA MET A 28 -47.15 65.82 16.53
C MET A 28 -47.39 64.58 15.66
N ARG A 29 -48.15 64.72 14.55
CA ARG A 29 -48.38 63.62 13.59
C ARG A 29 -47.10 63.23 12.84
N SER A 30 -46.28 64.21 12.46
CA SER A 30 -45.03 63.97 11.72
C SER A 30 -43.98 63.20 12.53
N ARG A 31 -43.83 63.51 13.82
CA ARG A 31 -42.88 62.79 14.70
C ARG A 31 -43.30 61.33 14.91
N VAL A 32 -44.60 61.07 15.08
CA VAL A 32 -45.12 59.71 15.30
C VAL A 32 -44.95 58.85 14.04
N THR A 33 -45.26 59.37 12.85
CA THR A 33 -45.08 58.61 11.61
C THR A 33 -43.62 58.31 11.32
N SER A 34 -42.71 59.27 11.55
CA SER A 34 -41.26 59.04 11.36
C SER A 34 -40.71 57.96 12.29
N LEU A 35 -41.13 57.93 13.56
CA LEU A 35 -40.71 56.91 14.53
C LEU A 35 -41.18 55.51 14.15
N VAL A 36 -42.42 55.37 13.67
CA VAL A 36 -42.96 54.08 13.20
C VAL A 36 -42.18 53.55 11.99
N TRP A 37 -41.80 54.43 11.06
CA TRP A 37 -40.98 54.07 9.92
C TRP A 37 -39.58 53.59 10.34
N TRP A 38 -38.93 54.31 11.27
CA TRP A 38 -37.61 53.91 11.78
C TRP A 38 -37.63 52.58 12.53
N LEU A 39 -38.64 52.34 13.37
CA LEU A 39 -38.79 51.07 14.10
C LEU A 39 -39.04 49.89 13.15
N SER A 40 -39.81 50.09 12.09
CA SER A 40 -40.07 49.05 11.08
C SER A 40 -38.79 48.67 10.30
N LEU A 41 -37.94 49.66 9.98
CA LEU A 41 -36.65 49.43 9.33
C LEU A 41 -35.71 48.61 10.23
N ILE A 42 -35.65 48.94 11.52
CA ILE A 42 -34.84 48.21 12.50
C ILE A 42 -35.33 46.78 12.66
N ALA A 43 -36.65 46.57 12.74
CA ALA A 43 -37.23 45.23 12.84
C ALA A 43 -36.87 44.36 11.62
N LEU A 44 -36.86 44.92 10.41
CA LEU A 44 -36.47 44.20 9.19
C LEU A 44 -35.00 43.76 9.21
N VAL A 45 -34.11 44.62 9.71
CA VAL A 45 -32.68 44.31 9.87
C VAL A 45 -32.47 43.21 10.91
N VAL A 46 -33.16 43.28 12.05
CA VAL A 46 -33.06 42.27 13.12
C VAL A 46 -33.55 40.90 12.64
N VAL A 47 -34.66 40.84 11.89
CA VAL A 47 -35.17 39.58 11.33
C VAL A 47 -34.25 39.04 10.23
N GLY A 48 -33.66 39.91 9.41
CA GLY A 48 -32.73 39.53 8.35
C GLY A 48 -31.39 38.99 8.86
N VAL A 49 -30.94 39.43 10.04
CA VAL A 49 -29.69 38.97 10.69
C VAL A 49 -29.93 37.73 11.57
N GLY A 50 -31.16 37.54 12.08
CA GLY A 50 -31.47 36.50 13.08
C GLY A 50 -31.91 35.14 12.56
N THR A 51 -32.11 34.95 11.25
CA THR A 51 -32.42 33.62 10.70
C THR A 51 -31.12 32.93 10.27
N PRO A 52 -30.65 31.87 10.97
CA PRO A 52 -29.59 31.05 10.44
C PRO A 52 -30.11 30.46 9.12
N ARG A 53 -29.49 30.84 8.01
CA ARG A 53 -29.74 30.21 6.71
C ARG A 53 -29.54 28.72 6.91
N ALA A 54 -30.62 27.95 6.80
CA ALA A 54 -30.57 26.50 6.73
C ALA A 54 -29.51 26.13 5.69
N ALA A 55 -28.45 25.48 6.14
CA ALA A 55 -27.37 25.03 5.30
C ALA A 55 -27.96 24.05 4.29
N LEU A 56 -28.18 24.52 3.06
CA LEU A 56 -28.38 23.67 1.90
C LEU A 56 -27.23 22.66 1.88
N SER A 57 -27.56 21.38 1.67
CA SER A 57 -26.60 20.28 1.63
C SER A 57 -25.45 20.62 0.68
N GLN A 58 -24.34 21.11 1.23
CA GLN A 58 -23.10 21.20 0.49
C GLN A 58 -22.62 19.76 0.33
N GLN A 59 -22.71 19.23 -0.89
CA GLN A 59 -21.80 18.18 -1.33
C GLN A 59 -20.39 18.78 -1.17
N SER A 60 -19.77 18.54 -0.02
CA SER A 60 -18.39 18.92 0.20
C SER A 60 -17.55 18.02 -0.70
N LEU A 61 -17.14 18.58 -1.84
CA LEU A 61 -15.97 18.08 -2.55
C LEU A 61 -14.82 18.12 -1.54
N ILE A 62 -14.41 16.95 -1.05
CA ILE A 62 -13.35 16.80 -0.05
C ILE A 62 -12.03 17.19 -0.74
N SER A 63 -11.59 18.44 -0.54
CA SER A 63 -10.40 19.00 -1.20
C SER A 63 -9.22 19.22 -0.24
N ALA A 64 -9.38 19.02 1.08
CA ALA A 64 -8.33 19.30 2.08
C ALA A 64 -8.40 18.42 3.35
N SER A 65 -8.73 17.13 3.24
CA SER A 65 -8.73 16.22 4.40
C SER A 65 -7.35 15.59 4.65
N ARG A 66 -6.84 15.66 5.88
CA ARG A 66 -5.62 14.93 6.30
C ARG A 66 -5.80 13.41 6.30
N ALA A 67 -7.05 12.94 6.46
CA ALA A 67 -7.44 11.56 6.32
C ALA A 67 -8.93 11.48 5.94
N PHE A 68 -9.29 10.46 5.18
CA PHE A 68 -10.65 10.00 4.92
C PHE A 68 -10.88 8.73 5.75
N THR A 69 -11.88 8.73 6.62
CA THR A 69 -12.18 7.61 7.52
C THR A 69 -13.61 7.13 7.35
N VAL A 70 -13.80 5.82 7.28
CA VAL A 70 -15.13 5.18 7.32
C VAL A 70 -15.34 4.63 8.72
N VAL A 71 -16.40 5.09 9.37
CA VAL A 71 -16.76 4.74 10.75
C VAL A 71 -18.16 4.10 10.72
N ASP A 72 -18.36 3.03 11.49
CA ASP A 72 -19.68 2.39 11.61
C ASP A 72 -20.62 3.12 12.58
N SER A 73 -21.84 2.61 12.74
CA SER A 73 -22.84 3.14 13.67
C SER A 73 -22.44 3.03 15.15
N GLY A 74 -21.50 2.15 15.48
CA GLY A 74 -20.93 1.99 16.82
C GLY A 74 -19.73 2.91 17.10
N GLY A 75 -19.30 3.72 16.12
CA GLY A 75 -18.14 4.60 16.25
C GLY A 75 -16.80 3.91 15.96
N GLN A 76 -16.80 2.64 15.52
CA GLN A 76 -15.58 1.92 15.15
C GLN A 76 -15.12 2.30 13.74
N THR A 77 -13.84 2.63 13.58
CA THR A 77 -13.25 2.91 12.27
C THR A 77 -12.91 1.62 11.53
N HIS A 78 -13.46 1.46 10.32
CA HIS A 78 -13.20 0.30 9.45
C HIS A 78 -12.22 0.59 8.33
N ILE A 79 -12.15 1.83 7.84
CA ILE A 79 -11.24 2.21 6.76
C ILE A 79 -10.61 3.55 7.09
N THR A 80 -9.32 3.70 6.82
CA THR A 80 -8.63 4.98 6.88
C THR A 80 -7.74 5.13 5.65
N LEU A 81 -7.99 6.15 4.83
CA LEU A 81 -7.09 6.59 3.77
C LEU A 81 -6.47 7.91 4.22
N GLY A 82 -5.16 8.04 4.22
CA GLY A 82 -4.51 9.28 4.63
C GLY A 82 -3.03 9.31 4.31
N PHE A 83 -2.32 10.19 4.99
CA PHE A 83 -0.88 10.36 4.83
C PHE A 83 -0.16 9.99 6.13
N GLY A 84 0.84 9.14 6.03
CA GLY A 84 1.76 8.78 7.10
C GLY A 84 2.91 9.79 7.24
N ALA A 85 3.91 9.44 8.05
CA ALA A 85 5.14 10.19 8.15
C ALA A 85 5.83 10.30 6.77
N GLU A 86 6.59 11.40 6.56
CA GLU A 86 7.38 11.62 5.34
C GLU A 86 6.57 11.66 4.02
N GLY A 87 5.25 11.87 4.12
CA GLY A 87 4.37 12.01 2.94
C GLY A 87 3.93 10.69 2.32
N ALA A 88 4.14 9.55 2.98
CA ALA A 88 3.64 8.26 2.50
C ALA A 88 2.11 8.25 2.46
N SER A 89 1.52 7.72 1.39
CA SER A 89 0.08 7.45 1.32
C SER A 89 -0.22 6.12 2.01
N VAL A 90 -1.23 6.10 2.89
CA VAL A 90 -1.58 4.93 3.71
C VAL A 90 -3.07 4.62 3.58
N LEU A 91 -3.40 3.37 3.30
CA LEU A 91 -4.74 2.79 3.43
C LEU A 91 -4.72 1.72 4.51
N LEU A 92 -5.53 1.88 5.55
CA LEU A 92 -5.75 0.91 6.61
C LEU A 92 -7.16 0.33 6.48
N LEU A 93 -7.27 -0.99 6.62
CA LEU A 93 -8.51 -1.75 6.50
C LEU A 93 -8.70 -2.61 7.75
N GLY A 94 -9.80 -2.39 8.44
CA GLY A 94 -10.15 -3.02 9.71
C GLY A 94 -9.14 -2.70 10.82
N ARG A 95 -9.48 -3.11 12.04
CA ARG A 95 -8.54 -3.26 13.15
C ARG A 95 -8.93 -4.47 13.97
N ASP A 96 -7.94 -5.21 14.45
CA ASP A 96 -8.14 -6.25 15.44
C ASP A 96 -8.45 -5.65 16.82
N SER A 97 -8.75 -6.50 17.81
CA SER A 97 -8.98 -6.07 19.19
C SER A 97 -7.77 -5.41 19.85
N GLY A 98 -6.57 -5.62 19.30
CA GLY A 98 -5.31 -4.98 19.70
C GLY A 98 -5.03 -3.66 18.96
N GLY A 99 -5.93 -3.22 18.07
CA GLY A 99 -5.80 -1.98 17.30
C GLY A 99 -4.92 -2.07 16.05
N ARG A 100 -4.42 -3.26 15.68
CA ARG A 100 -3.60 -3.48 14.47
C ARG A 100 -4.50 -3.67 13.25
N PRO A 101 -4.13 -3.10 12.09
CA PRO A 101 -4.94 -3.24 10.88
C PRO A 101 -4.99 -4.69 10.39
N HIS A 102 -6.16 -5.14 9.92
CA HIS A 102 -6.29 -6.44 9.26
C HIS A 102 -5.64 -6.45 7.89
N ALA A 103 -5.64 -5.31 7.21
CA ALA A 103 -4.84 -5.09 6.02
C ALA A 103 -4.36 -3.64 5.96
N GLN A 104 -3.18 -3.43 5.39
CA GLN A 104 -2.65 -2.10 5.11
C GLN A 104 -1.96 -2.06 3.75
N VAL A 105 -2.09 -0.92 3.07
CA VAL A 105 -1.35 -0.57 1.86
C VAL A 105 -0.63 0.73 2.13
N VAL A 106 0.66 0.78 1.85
CA VAL A 106 1.50 1.96 2.02
C VAL A 106 2.25 2.20 0.72
N ALA A 107 2.19 3.43 0.21
CA ALA A 107 3.01 3.91 -0.90
C ALA A 107 3.88 5.06 -0.40
N ARG A 108 5.19 4.92 -0.52
CA ARG A 108 6.18 5.88 -0.03
C ARG A 108 6.61 6.84 -1.14
N THR A 109 7.13 7.99 -0.75
CA THR A 109 7.59 9.06 -1.66
C THR A 109 8.85 8.69 -2.44
N ASP A 110 9.63 7.73 -1.95
CA ASP A 110 10.81 7.16 -2.64
C ASP A 110 10.44 6.16 -3.76
N GLY A 111 9.15 5.83 -3.91
CA GLY A 111 8.66 4.85 -4.87
C GLY A 111 8.52 3.43 -4.31
N ALA A 112 8.95 3.18 -3.06
CA ALA A 112 8.70 1.90 -2.40
C ALA A 112 7.22 1.77 -1.99
N ALA A 113 6.72 0.55 -1.97
CA ALA A 113 5.36 0.25 -1.54
C ALA A 113 5.30 -1.06 -0.77
N ASN A 114 4.35 -1.16 0.16
CA ASN A 114 4.06 -2.42 0.84
C ASN A 114 2.57 -2.65 1.02
N VAL A 115 2.20 -3.92 0.95
CA VAL A 115 0.87 -4.43 1.30
C VAL A 115 1.07 -5.47 2.37
N SER A 116 0.36 -5.39 3.48
CA SER A 116 0.37 -6.45 4.48
C SER A 116 -1.02 -6.81 4.96
N LEU A 117 -1.24 -8.09 5.20
CA LEU A 117 -2.45 -8.69 5.76
C LEU A 117 -2.09 -9.30 7.12
N GLY A 118 -2.98 -9.11 8.10
CA GLY A 118 -2.84 -9.64 9.46
C GLY A 118 -3.03 -11.14 9.50
N THR A 119 -4.20 -11.67 9.13
CA THR A 119 -4.44 -13.13 9.17
C THR A 119 -5.15 -13.60 7.90
N PRO A 120 -4.53 -14.47 7.08
CA PRO A 120 -3.16 -14.99 7.21
C PRO A 120 -2.11 -13.88 7.09
N HIS A 121 -1.00 -14.02 7.84
CA HIS A 121 0.09 -13.05 7.82
C HIS A 121 0.78 -13.09 6.45
N VAL A 122 0.59 -12.04 5.67
CA VAL A 122 1.20 -11.89 4.34
C VAL A 122 1.76 -10.48 4.25
N THR A 123 2.99 -10.33 3.80
CA THR A 123 3.58 -9.02 3.50
C THR A 123 4.22 -9.06 2.13
N LEU A 124 3.80 -8.18 1.24
CA LEU A 124 4.44 -7.89 -0.02
C LEU A 124 5.09 -6.51 0.09
N ARG A 125 6.37 -6.41 -0.29
CA ARG A 125 7.11 -5.15 -0.36
C ARG A 125 7.81 -5.05 -1.71
N ALA A 126 7.65 -3.92 -2.38
CA ALA A 126 8.45 -3.49 -3.51
C ALA A 126 9.29 -2.29 -3.08
N ASN A 127 10.59 -2.32 -3.36
CA ASN A 127 11.52 -1.25 -3.06
C ASN A 127 11.76 -0.40 -4.32
N ALA A 128 12.21 0.84 -4.11
CA ALA A 128 12.51 1.78 -5.19
C ALA A 128 13.60 1.30 -6.16
N ASP A 129 14.51 0.43 -5.70
CA ASP A 129 15.60 -0.15 -6.50
C ASP A 129 15.16 -1.34 -7.37
N GLY A 130 13.86 -1.65 -7.39
CA GLY A 130 13.30 -2.80 -8.11
C GLY A 130 13.39 -4.14 -7.38
N SER A 131 14.05 -4.18 -6.22
CA SER A 131 14.02 -5.36 -5.35
C SER A 131 12.66 -5.48 -4.64
N GLY A 132 12.32 -6.69 -4.23
CA GLY A 132 11.05 -6.97 -3.59
C GLY A 132 11.09 -8.22 -2.73
N VAL A 133 10.13 -8.31 -1.81
CA VAL A 133 9.96 -9.48 -0.95
C VAL A 133 8.49 -9.74 -0.69
N LEU A 134 8.11 -11.01 -0.76
CA LEU A 134 6.85 -11.56 -0.27
C LEU A 134 7.17 -12.50 0.90
N LEU A 135 6.55 -12.26 2.04
CA LEU A 135 6.63 -13.08 3.25
C LEU A 135 5.25 -13.66 3.55
N ILE A 136 5.19 -14.94 3.88
CA ILE A 136 3.94 -15.62 4.25
C ILE A 136 4.14 -16.40 5.56
N GLY A 137 3.24 -16.18 6.52
CA GLY A 137 3.15 -16.84 7.80
C GLY A 137 3.77 -16.06 8.97
N GLU A 138 3.27 -16.33 10.18
CA GLU A 138 3.91 -15.99 11.45
C GLU A 138 4.00 -17.28 12.31
N PRO A 139 5.20 -17.89 12.46
CA PRO A 139 6.47 -17.50 11.85
C PRO A 139 6.47 -17.66 10.32
N VAL A 140 7.35 -16.93 9.64
CA VAL A 140 7.47 -16.94 8.16
C VAL A 140 7.82 -18.33 7.65
N ARG A 141 6.95 -18.94 6.84
CA ARG A 141 7.15 -20.27 6.24
C ARG A 141 7.57 -20.21 4.78
N MET A 142 7.29 -19.11 4.11
CA MET A 142 7.66 -18.89 2.71
C MET A 142 8.20 -17.47 2.54
N THR A 143 9.26 -17.35 1.75
CA THR A 143 9.85 -16.07 1.35
C THR A 143 10.12 -16.10 -0.15
N LEU A 144 9.52 -15.19 -0.91
CA LEU A 144 9.89 -14.95 -2.30
C LEU A 144 10.59 -13.60 -2.39
N THR A 145 11.81 -13.56 -2.91
CA THR A 145 12.58 -12.33 -3.10
C THR A 145 12.88 -12.10 -4.56
N THR A 146 12.76 -10.86 -5.01
CA THR A 146 13.37 -10.37 -6.24
C THR A 146 14.48 -9.39 -5.85
N ARG A 147 15.64 -9.49 -6.48
CA ARG A 147 16.77 -8.59 -6.24
C ARG A 147 16.88 -7.60 -7.39
N ALA A 148 17.48 -6.44 -7.15
CA ALA A 148 17.67 -5.40 -8.16
C ALA A 148 18.50 -5.88 -9.38
N ASP A 149 19.32 -6.91 -9.21
CA ASP A 149 20.07 -7.53 -10.31
C ASP A 149 19.23 -8.47 -11.18
N GLY A 150 17.96 -8.72 -10.83
CA GLY A 150 17.05 -9.64 -11.51
C GLY A 150 17.01 -11.05 -10.91
N SER A 151 17.83 -11.36 -9.90
CA SER A 151 17.81 -12.66 -9.24
C SER A 151 16.49 -12.85 -8.50
N VAL A 152 15.93 -14.07 -8.57
CA VAL A 152 14.71 -14.45 -7.85
C VAL A 152 15.01 -15.66 -6.98
N ALA A 153 14.58 -15.62 -5.71
CA ALA A 153 14.69 -16.76 -4.81
C ALA A 153 13.36 -17.01 -4.11
N LEU A 154 12.92 -18.27 -4.08
CA LEU A 154 11.79 -18.75 -3.30
C LEU A 154 12.31 -19.72 -2.25
N LEU A 155 12.18 -19.35 -0.98
CA LEU A 155 12.55 -20.16 0.18
C LEU A 155 11.28 -20.75 0.79
N LEU A 156 11.28 -22.07 1.00
CA LEU A 156 10.11 -22.84 1.42
C LEU A 156 10.42 -23.71 2.63
N GLY A 157 9.53 -23.63 3.62
CA GLY A 157 9.68 -24.34 4.88
C GLY A 157 10.86 -23.79 5.67
N ARG A 158 10.79 -23.86 6.99
CA ARG A 158 11.92 -23.51 7.86
C ARG A 158 12.05 -24.55 8.96
N ASP A 159 13.29 -24.86 9.35
CA ASP A 159 13.58 -25.65 10.54
C ASP A 159 13.29 -24.83 11.83
N ALA A 160 13.55 -25.43 13.00
CA ALA A 160 13.38 -24.75 14.28
C ALA A 160 14.35 -23.56 14.49
N ALA A 161 15.46 -23.51 13.75
CA ALA A 161 16.43 -22.42 13.77
C ALA A 161 16.09 -21.31 12.75
N GLY A 162 15.08 -21.51 11.89
CA GLY A 162 14.69 -20.58 10.84
C GLY A 162 15.38 -20.80 9.48
N THR A 163 16.19 -21.86 9.33
CA THR A 163 16.87 -22.21 8.08
C THR A 163 15.87 -22.74 7.06
N PRO A 164 15.88 -22.27 5.81
CA PRO A 164 14.96 -22.76 4.80
C PRO A 164 15.22 -24.23 4.46
N LEU A 165 14.16 -25.04 4.37
CA LEU A 165 14.25 -26.47 4.06
C LEU A 165 14.42 -26.74 2.57
N SER A 166 13.88 -25.84 1.73
CA SER A 166 13.95 -25.93 0.28
C SER A 166 14.10 -24.54 -0.32
N ALA A 167 14.77 -24.47 -1.47
CA ALA A 167 14.98 -23.23 -2.20
C ALA A 167 14.79 -23.43 -3.71
N VAL A 168 14.17 -22.46 -4.36
CA VAL A 168 14.24 -22.27 -5.81
C VAL A 168 14.99 -20.98 -6.07
N LEU A 169 15.96 -21.00 -6.97
CA LEU A 169 16.77 -19.85 -7.32
C LEU A 169 16.81 -19.71 -8.84
N VAL A 170 16.57 -18.50 -9.34
CA VAL A 170 16.77 -18.11 -10.73
C VAL A 170 17.72 -16.93 -10.75
N ARG A 171 18.81 -17.04 -11.51
CA ARG A 171 19.82 -16.00 -11.66
C ARG A 171 19.58 -15.20 -12.95
N PRO A 172 20.09 -13.96 -13.04
CA PRO A 172 19.94 -13.11 -14.22
C PRO A 172 20.63 -13.70 -15.47
N ASP A 173 21.68 -14.50 -15.24
CA ASP A 173 22.38 -15.22 -16.31
C ASP A 173 21.56 -16.36 -16.92
N GLY A 174 20.38 -16.69 -16.37
CA GLY A 174 19.51 -17.79 -16.81
C GLY A 174 19.70 -19.08 -16.02
N THR A 175 20.77 -19.18 -15.21
CA THR A 175 21.00 -20.34 -14.35
C THR A 175 19.88 -20.45 -13.33
N SER A 176 19.28 -21.64 -13.26
CA SER A 176 18.17 -21.92 -12.36
C SER A 176 18.46 -23.17 -11.53
N SER A 177 18.01 -23.20 -10.28
CA SER A 177 18.19 -24.37 -9.42
C SER A 177 17.04 -24.56 -8.45
N VAL A 178 16.80 -25.82 -8.09
CA VAL A 178 15.90 -26.24 -7.01
C VAL A 178 16.71 -27.10 -6.05
N ALA A 179 16.77 -26.70 -4.79
CA ALA A 179 17.45 -27.44 -3.72
C ALA A 179 16.40 -27.90 -2.69
N LEU A 180 16.48 -29.16 -2.28
CA LEU A 180 15.54 -29.77 -1.33
C LEU A 180 16.27 -30.44 -0.17
N GLY A 181 15.77 -30.21 1.04
CA GLY A 181 16.22 -30.81 2.29
C GLY A 181 17.14 -29.91 3.11
N GLU A 182 17.16 -30.15 4.42
CA GLU A 182 18.08 -29.53 5.37
C GLU A 182 18.81 -30.68 6.11
N PRO A 183 20.14 -30.84 5.92
CA PRO A 183 20.95 -30.23 4.86
C PRO A 183 20.47 -30.62 3.45
N VAL A 184 20.83 -29.84 2.42
CA VAL A 184 20.43 -30.11 1.02
C VAL A 184 20.80 -31.54 0.60
N ARG A 185 19.79 -32.33 0.19
CA ARG A 185 19.94 -33.72 -0.24
C ARG A 185 19.80 -33.90 -1.75
N VAL A 186 18.98 -33.05 -2.37
CA VAL A 186 18.68 -33.09 -3.79
C VAL A 186 18.90 -31.69 -4.37
N THR A 187 19.52 -31.61 -5.53
CA THR A 187 19.60 -30.37 -6.29
C THR A 187 19.33 -30.65 -7.76
N LEU A 188 18.42 -29.90 -8.34
CA LEU A 188 18.22 -29.80 -9.78
C LEU A 188 18.82 -28.47 -10.22
N ARG A 189 19.59 -28.46 -11.31
CA ARG A 189 20.17 -27.24 -11.88
C ARG A 189 20.04 -27.24 -13.40
N SER A 190 19.74 -26.08 -13.95
CA SER A 190 19.86 -25.76 -15.37
C SER A 190 20.85 -24.61 -15.48
N GLY A 191 21.92 -24.80 -16.24
CA GLY A 191 22.94 -23.82 -16.54
C GLY A 191 22.56 -22.96 -17.75
N ALA A 192 23.02 -21.71 -17.75
CA ALA A 192 22.84 -20.79 -18.88
C ALA A 192 23.52 -21.28 -20.18
N ASP A 193 24.51 -22.14 -20.04
CA ASP A 193 25.30 -22.76 -21.12
C ASP A 193 24.63 -24.00 -21.73
N GLY A 194 23.40 -24.32 -21.31
CA GLY A 194 22.67 -25.52 -21.74
C GLY A 194 22.99 -26.78 -20.93
N SER A 195 23.93 -26.71 -19.99
CA SER A 195 24.17 -27.82 -19.06
C SER A 195 22.98 -28.01 -18.11
N ALA A 196 22.77 -29.23 -17.64
CA ALA A 196 21.78 -29.51 -16.61
C ALA A 196 22.26 -30.63 -15.70
N ASP A 197 21.93 -30.56 -14.41
CA ASP A 197 22.27 -31.63 -13.48
C ASP A 197 21.19 -31.91 -12.43
N LEU A 198 21.16 -33.18 -12.01
CA LEU A 198 20.52 -33.68 -10.82
C LEU A 198 21.62 -34.23 -9.90
N LEU A 199 21.76 -33.61 -8.75
CA LEU A 199 22.71 -33.99 -7.70
C LEU A 199 21.94 -34.67 -6.56
N LEU A 200 22.36 -35.88 -6.21
CA LEU A 200 21.72 -36.71 -5.19
C LEU A 200 22.73 -37.15 -4.13
N GLY A 201 22.34 -36.94 -2.87
CA GLY A 201 23.14 -37.26 -1.69
C GLY A 201 24.35 -36.33 -1.59
N ARG A 202 24.51 -35.63 -0.47
CA ARG A 202 25.70 -34.79 -0.22
C ARG A 202 26.49 -35.31 0.97
N THR A 203 27.81 -35.23 0.89
CA THR A 203 28.68 -35.42 2.06
C THR A 203 28.58 -34.23 3.01
N SER A 204 29.19 -34.33 4.19
CA SER A 204 29.32 -33.22 5.14
C SER A 204 30.01 -32.00 4.52
N GLU A 205 30.90 -32.21 3.54
CA GLU A 205 31.60 -31.18 2.78
C GLU A 205 30.79 -30.68 1.56
N GLY A 206 29.54 -31.12 1.43
CA GLY A 206 28.63 -30.69 0.37
C GLY A 206 28.84 -31.36 -1.00
N ARG A 207 29.66 -32.41 -1.10
CA ARG A 207 29.97 -33.08 -2.38
C ARG A 207 28.88 -34.06 -2.78
N PRO A 208 28.41 -34.08 -4.04
CA PRO A 208 27.36 -35.00 -4.48
C PRO A 208 27.87 -36.44 -4.59
N ARG A 209 27.04 -37.41 -4.21
CA ARG A 209 27.31 -38.86 -4.30
C ARG A 209 26.89 -39.46 -5.64
N LEU A 210 25.84 -38.90 -6.23
CA LEU A 210 25.35 -39.24 -7.56
C LEU A 210 25.10 -37.95 -8.33
N VAL A 211 25.56 -37.92 -9.57
CA VAL A 211 25.35 -36.86 -10.54
C VAL A 211 24.72 -37.49 -11.77
N VAL A 212 23.57 -36.96 -12.20
CA VAL A 212 22.98 -37.24 -13.51
C VAL A 212 22.95 -35.91 -14.23
N ALA A 213 23.63 -35.80 -15.35
CA ALA A 213 23.84 -34.50 -15.97
C ALA A 213 23.96 -34.57 -17.49
N THR A 214 23.77 -33.42 -18.11
CA THR A 214 24.12 -33.13 -19.49
C THR A 214 25.14 -32.01 -19.47
N GLU A 215 26.26 -32.21 -20.17
CA GLU A 215 27.26 -31.16 -20.39
C GLU A 215 26.74 -30.08 -21.34
N SER A 216 27.42 -28.94 -21.41
CA SER A 216 27.02 -27.80 -22.26
C SER A 216 26.99 -28.12 -23.76
N ASP A 217 27.70 -29.17 -24.18
CA ASP A 217 27.70 -29.67 -25.56
C ASP A 217 26.63 -30.75 -25.82
N GLY A 218 25.79 -31.04 -24.83
CA GLY A 218 24.69 -31.99 -24.93
C GLY A 218 25.05 -33.42 -24.53
N GLN A 219 26.29 -33.72 -24.18
CA GLN A 219 26.69 -35.09 -23.78
C GLN A 219 26.11 -35.47 -22.42
N PRO A 220 25.28 -36.53 -22.32
CA PRO A 220 24.72 -36.98 -21.05
C PRO A 220 25.68 -37.93 -20.32
N PHE A 221 25.69 -37.86 -18.99
CA PHE A 221 26.38 -38.81 -18.13
C PHE A 221 25.69 -39.05 -16.79
N ILE A 222 25.98 -40.21 -16.20
CA ILE A 222 25.70 -40.57 -14.82
C ILE A 222 27.03 -40.87 -14.14
N ARG A 223 27.29 -40.26 -12.99
CA ARG A 223 28.53 -40.43 -12.22
C ARG A 223 28.26 -40.70 -10.75
N LEU A 224 28.87 -41.76 -10.23
CA LEU A 224 28.92 -42.06 -8.81
C LEU A 224 30.25 -41.59 -8.23
N ASN A 225 30.19 -40.91 -7.08
CA ASN A 225 31.37 -40.40 -6.38
C ASN A 225 31.55 -41.06 -5.01
N ASP A 226 32.80 -41.17 -4.58
CA ASP A 226 33.17 -41.53 -3.20
C ASP A 226 32.97 -40.35 -2.21
N THR A 227 33.35 -40.54 -0.95
CA THR A 227 33.20 -39.50 0.09
C THR A 227 34.11 -38.30 -0.14
N ALA A 228 35.23 -38.48 -0.84
CA ALA A 228 36.11 -37.39 -1.24
C ALA A 228 35.60 -36.66 -2.50
N GLY A 229 34.51 -37.13 -3.11
CA GLY A 229 33.95 -36.59 -4.36
C GLY A 229 34.64 -37.09 -5.63
N ARG A 230 35.49 -38.12 -5.54
CA ARG A 230 36.15 -38.71 -6.71
C ARG A 230 35.23 -39.71 -7.40
N ALA A 231 35.26 -39.71 -8.73
CA ALA A 231 34.47 -40.63 -9.53
C ALA A 231 34.88 -42.09 -9.27
N ARG A 232 33.88 -42.98 -9.14
CA ARG A 232 34.06 -44.43 -9.01
C ARG A 232 33.38 -45.22 -10.12
N ALA A 233 32.31 -44.66 -10.67
CA ALA A 233 31.67 -45.18 -11.88
C ALA A 233 31.17 -44.02 -12.73
N VAL A 234 31.29 -44.14 -14.05
CA VAL A 234 30.75 -43.20 -15.03
C VAL A 234 30.09 -43.97 -16.16
N LEU A 235 28.82 -43.69 -16.43
CA LEU A 235 28.09 -44.08 -17.63
C LEU A 235 27.88 -42.82 -18.45
N ALA A 236 28.32 -42.77 -19.71
CA ALA A 236 28.22 -41.58 -20.55
C ALA A 236 27.94 -41.93 -22.00
N VAL A 237 27.45 -40.96 -22.77
CA VAL A 237 27.38 -41.04 -24.23
C VAL A 237 28.35 -40.02 -24.80
N GLY A 238 29.28 -40.49 -25.63
CA GLY A 238 30.28 -39.65 -26.30
C GLY A 238 29.68 -38.78 -27.40
N PRO A 239 30.48 -37.86 -27.98
CA PRO A 239 30.01 -36.93 -29.01
C PRO A 239 29.61 -37.61 -30.33
N ASP A 240 30.09 -38.83 -30.56
CA ASP A 240 29.73 -39.71 -31.68
C ASP A 240 28.48 -40.56 -31.42
N GLY A 241 27.86 -40.41 -30.23
CA GLY A 241 26.72 -41.21 -29.79
C GLY A 241 27.11 -42.55 -29.19
N ALA A 242 28.40 -42.89 -29.08
CA ALA A 242 28.82 -44.16 -28.52
C ALA A 242 28.62 -44.17 -26.99
N PRO A 243 27.94 -45.20 -26.43
CA PRO A 243 27.84 -45.35 -24.98
C PRO A 243 29.19 -45.80 -24.41
N SER A 244 29.49 -45.40 -23.19
CA SER A 244 30.66 -45.88 -22.44
C SER A 244 30.33 -46.10 -20.97
N LEU A 245 30.88 -47.16 -20.39
CA LEU A 245 30.86 -47.44 -18.96
C LEU A 245 32.30 -47.57 -18.46
N ARG A 246 32.64 -46.82 -17.40
CA ARG A 246 33.96 -46.86 -16.76
C ARG A 246 33.81 -47.10 -15.27
N LEU A 247 34.56 -48.05 -14.73
CA LEU A 247 34.79 -48.18 -13.28
C LEU A 247 36.20 -47.72 -12.97
N LEU A 248 36.37 -46.88 -11.95
CA LEU A 248 37.63 -46.19 -11.66
C LEU A 248 38.19 -46.59 -10.29
N ASP A 249 39.49 -46.83 -10.23
CA ASP A 249 40.23 -47.03 -8.99
C ASP A 249 40.41 -45.72 -8.21
N GLU A 250 41.06 -45.81 -7.04
CA GLU A 250 41.28 -44.68 -6.16
C GLU A 250 42.00 -43.48 -6.80
N ASN A 251 42.87 -43.74 -7.78
CA ASN A 251 43.67 -42.78 -8.53
C ASN A 251 42.91 -42.20 -9.74
N GLY A 252 41.70 -42.69 -10.01
CA GLY A 252 40.90 -42.28 -11.17
C GLY A 252 41.29 -43.01 -12.45
N GLN A 253 42.10 -44.07 -12.36
CA GLN A 253 42.41 -44.92 -13.49
C GLN A 253 41.29 -45.93 -13.70
N ALA A 254 40.89 -46.12 -14.96
CA ALA A 254 39.84 -47.08 -15.26
C ALA A 254 40.36 -48.51 -15.05
N ILE A 255 39.68 -49.27 -14.19
CA ILE A 255 39.87 -50.71 -13.98
C ILE A 255 38.93 -51.54 -14.86
N PHE A 256 37.88 -50.90 -15.40
CA PHE A 256 36.98 -51.48 -16.38
C PHE A 256 36.55 -50.40 -17.37
N ARG A 257 36.45 -50.75 -18.65
CA ARG A 257 35.95 -49.91 -19.74
C ARG A 257 35.06 -50.73 -20.67
N ALA A 258 33.97 -50.12 -21.10
CA ALA A 258 33.00 -50.59 -22.08
C ALA A 258 32.62 -49.42 -23.03
N PRO A 259 32.05 -49.65 -24.23
CA PRO A 259 31.07 -50.69 -24.53
C PRO A 259 31.65 -52.10 -24.39
#